data_AF-A0A7X6TEB5-F1
#
_entry.id   AF-A0A7X6TEB5-F1
#
_cell.length_a   1.000
_cell.length_b   1.000
_cell.length_c   1.000
_cell.angle_alpha   90.00
_cell.angle_beta   90.00
_cell.angle_gamma   90.00
#
_symmetry.space_group_name_H-M   'P 1'
#
loop_
_entity.id
_entity.type
_entity.pdbx_description
1 polymer ?
#
loop_
_entity_poly.entity_id
_entity_poly.type
_entity_poly.pdbx_seq_one_letter_code
_entity_poly.pdbx_strand_id
1 'polypeptide(L)'
;MTWYPLFPQTREEGHRVLKTNTLKYRVYSYFVAFGTYRNDETRVHLKEDGSLLIISDQGGQTIARHQVPAGVGNNVINSNHRRDTSIKLDQLRSRVKDFFMHSSAILCFVDRIDQRYPRYVRDQLCTLLALAESYGAAASEKALDFCVRNELFSANDFKSLLESTNKVKKTPEKATFKPLGGTQTQLLANMEPDKSRISEYELIFNQNISSHEPVHTTN
;
A
#
# COMPACT_ATOMS: atom_id res chain seq x y z
N MET A 1 -4.18 -43.61 36.06
CA MET A 1 -4.01 -43.27 34.63
C MET A 1 -2.84 -42.31 34.53
N THR A 2 -1.71 -42.79 34.02
CA THR A 2 -0.45 -42.03 33.96
C THR A 2 -0.43 -41.22 32.67
N TRP A 3 -0.51 -39.89 32.78
CA TRP A 3 -0.49 -38.99 31.63
C TRP A 3 0.94 -38.86 31.10
N TYR A 4 1.17 -39.26 29.84
CA TYR A 4 2.42 -38.99 29.13
C TYR A 4 2.22 -37.81 28.17
N PRO A 5 2.95 -36.70 28.33
CA PRO A 5 2.92 -35.64 27.35
C PRO A 5 3.56 -36.15 26.05
N LEU A 6 2.78 -36.18 24.97
CA LEU A 6 3.31 -36.37 23.63
C LEU A 6 4.07 -35.12 23.25
N PHE A 7 5.40 -35.15 23.39
CA PHE A 7 6.24 -34.14 22.78
C PHE A 7 6.12 -34.29 21.26
N PRO A 8 5.85 -33.23 20.51
CA PRO A 8 5.83 -33.31 19.05
C PRO A 8 7.20 -33.80 18.59
N GLN A 9 7.21 -34.93 17.87
CA GLN A 9 8.43 -35.46 17.27
C GLN A 9 9.04 -34.39 16.37
N THR A 10 10.36 -34.22 16.46
CA THR A 10 11.12 -33.33 15.59
C THR A 10 10.84 -33.75 14.15
N ARG A 11 10.06 -32.95 13.41
CA ARG A 11 9.80 -33.24 12.00
C ARG A 11 11.12 -33.13 11.25
N GLU A 12 11.68 -34.27 10.84
CA GLU A 12 12.90 -34.30 10.02
C GLU A 12 12.75 -33.49 8.73
N GLU A 13 11.51 -33.37 8.26
CA GLU A 13 11.18 -32.62 7.06
C GLU A 13 11.23 -31.09 7.20
N GLY A 14 11.74 -30.53 8.30
CA GLY A 14 11.86 -29.08 8.50
C GLY A 14 10.52 -28.35 8.75
N HIS A 15 10.62 -27.07 9.09
CA HIS A 15 9.48 -26.24 9.47
C HIS A 15 9.10 -25.28 8.34
N ARG A 16 7.79 -25.20 8.05
CA ARG A 16 7.27 -24.29 7.02
C ARG A 16 7.40 -22.83 7.45
N VAL A 17 7.89 -22.01 6.52
CA VAL A 17 7.88 -20.55 6.64
C VAL A 17 6.57 -20.00 6.08
N LEU A 18 5.94 -19.07 6.80
CA LEU A 18 4.73 -18.38 6.35
C LEU A 18 5.07 -17.24 5.39
N LYS A 19 4.09 -16.81 4.58
CA LYS A 19 4.19 -15.65 3.68
C LYS A 19 4.68 -14.36 4.36
N THR A 20 4.49 -14.23 5.68
CA THR A 20 4.97 -13.10 6.48
C THR A 20 6.45 -13.22 6.89
N ASN A 21 7.22 -14.17 6.34
CA ASN A 21 8.57 -14.53 6.78
C ASN A 21 8.61 -14.87 8.28
N THR A 22 7.59 -15.58 8.76
CA THR A 22 7.46 -16.03 10.15
C THR A 22 7.34 -17.54 10.19
N LEU A 23 7.98 -18.18 11.17
CA LEU A 23 7.79 -19.60 11.45
C LEU A 23 7.29 -19.77 12.88
N LYS A 24 6.53 -20.82 13.11
CA LYS A 24 6.05 -21.19 14.45
C LYS A 24 6.88 -22.37 14.96
N TYR A 25 7.41 -22.20 16.16
CA TYR A 25 8.15 -23.25 16.85
C TYR A 25 7.77 -23.25 18.32
N ARG A 26 7.25 -24.39 18.79
CA ARG A 26 6.63 -24.54 20.12
C ARG A 26 5.50 -23.52 20.29
N VAL A 27 5.57 -22.68 21.33
CA VAL A 27 4.57 -21.63 21.63
C VAL A 27 4.99 -20.26 21.06
N TYR A 28 6.16 -20.18 20.44
CA TYR A 28 6.75 -18.92 19.97
C TYR A 28 6.65 -18.78 18.45
N SER A 29 6.59 -17.53 18.00
CA SER A 29 6.73 -17.17 16.58
C SER A 29 8.08 -16.50 16.38
N TYR A 30 8.83 -16.93 15.38
CA TYR A 30 10.15 -16.41 15.06
C TYR A 30 10.15 -15.80 13.66
N PHE A 31 10.71 -14.61 13.54
CA PHE A 31 10.89 -13.97 12.23
C PHE A 31 12.19 -14.42 11.58
N VAL A 32 12.14 -14.72 10.30
CA VAL A 32 13.31 -14.98 9.45
C VAL A 32 13.59 -13.79 8.55
N ALA A 33 14.78 -13.76 7.97
CA ALA A 33 15.19 -12.70 7.06
C ALA A 33 14.21 -12.56 5.87
N PHE A 34 14.03 -11.33 5.40
CA PHE A 34 13.22 -11.08 4.22
C PHE A 34 13.82 -11.80 3.00
N GLY A 35 12.96 -12.43 2.19
CA GLY A 35 13.38 -13.23 1.04
C GLY A 35 13.63 -14.72 1.36
N THR A 36 13.52 -15.14 2.62
CA THR A 36 13.54 -16.56 2.98
C THR A 36 12.30 -17.28 2.43
N TYR A 37 11.09 -16.71 2.59
CA TYR A 37 9.88 -17.27 1.98
C TYR A 37 9.87 -17.06 0.47
N ARG A 38 9.91 -18.15 -0.30
CA ARG A 38 9.78 -18.13 -1.77
C ARG A 38 8.43 -18.68 -2.23
N ASN A 39 7.98 -19.76 -1.60
CA ASN A 39 6.76 -20.49 -1.93
C ASN A 39 6.21 -21.22 -0.69
N ASP A 40 5.05 -21.84 -0.82
CA ASP A 40 4.41 -22.58 0.28
C ASP A 40 5.17 -23.84 0.73
N GLU A 41 6.13 -24.29 -0.09
CA GLU A 41 7.04 -25.40 0.19
C GLU A 41 8.35 -24.95 0.84
N THR A 42 8.53 -23.65 1.10
CA THR A 42 9.74 -23.16 1.76
C THR A 42 9.81 -23.72 3.19
N ARG A 43 10.82 -24.55 3.45
CA ARG A 43 11.08 -25.16 4.75
C ARG A 43 12.46 -24.78 5.27
N VAL A 44 12.57 -24.62 6.58
CA VAL A 44 13.82 -24.31 7.29
C VAL A 44 14.07 -25.32 8.40
N HIS A 45 15.35 -25.58 8.67
CA HIS A 45 15.76 -26.45 9.76
C HIS A 45 16.02 -25.64 11.02
N LEU A 46 15.61 -26.18 12.16
CA LEU A 46 15.81 -25.55 13.46
C LEU A 46 16.70 -26.43 14.33
N LYS A 47 17.69 -25.79 14.95
CA LYS A 47 18.58 -26.40 15.93
C LYS A 47 18.57 -25.55 17.19
N GLU A 48 18.17 -26.16 18.31
CA GLU A 48 18.35 -25.56 19.63
C GLU A 48 19.80 -25.78 20.08
N ASP A 49 20.49 -24.69 20.44
CA ASP A 49 21.83 -24.66 21.01
C ASP A 49 21.77 -23.89 22.33
N GLY A 50 21.48 -24.62 23.43
CA GLY A 50 21.24 -24.03 24.74
C GLY A 50 20.04 -23.08 24.75
N SER A 51 20.28 -21.79 24.98
CA SER A 51 19.25 -20.74 24.97
C SER A 51 19.06 -20.07 23.60
N LEU A 52 19.72 -20.58 22.56
CA LEU A 52 19.69 -20.01 21.22
C LEU A 52 19.00 -20.96 20.24
N LEU A 53 18.11 -20.42 19.43
CA LEU A 53 17.48 -21.11 18.31
C LEU A 53 18.17 -20.68 17.02
N ILE A 54 18.83 -21.63 16.37
CA ILE A 54 19.52 -21.44 15.09
C ILE A 54 18.59 -21.94 13.99
N ILE A 55 18.28 -21.06 13.02
CA ILE A 55 17.44 -21.37 11.87
C ILE A 55 18.35 -21.42 10.64
N SER A 56 18.31 -22.52 9.90
CA SER A 56 19.10 -22.74 8.69
C SER A 56 18.22 -23.09 7.49
N ASP A 57 18.70 -22.78 6.29
CA ASP A 57 18.07 -23.20 5.04
C ASP A 57 18.27 -24.70 4.79
N GLN A 58 17.60 -25.25 3.77
CA GLN A 58 17.80 -26.62 3.29
C GLN A 58 19.27 -26.90 2.91
N GLY A 59 19.99 -25.87 2.44
CA GLY A 59 21.42 -25.96 2.15
C GLY A 59 22.35 -25.90 3.38
N GLY A 60 21.81 -25.86 4.60
CA GLY A 60 22.59 -25.81 5.85
C GLY A 60 23.13 -24.42 6.22
N GLN A 61 22.93 -23.41 5.38
CA GLN A 61 23.32 -22.02 5.68
C GLN A 61 22.44 -21.43 6.78
N THR A 62 23.05 -20.87 7.82
CA THR A 62 22.33 -20.20 8.91
C THR A 62 21.67 -18.91 8.42
N ILE A 63 20.35 -18.84 8.54
CA ILE A 63 19.50 -17.70 8.17
C ILE A 63 19.34 -16.73 9.35
N ALA A 64 19.08 -17.27 10.55
CA ALA A 64 18.76 -16.46 11.71
C ALA A 64 19.17 -17.15 13.02
N ARG A 65 19.44 -16.33 14.05
CA ARG A 65 19.73 -16.77 15.41
C ARG A 65 18.85 -15.97 16.36
N HIS A 66 18.06 -16.66 17.17
CA HIS A 66 17.14 -16.05 18.13
C HIS A 66 17.41 -16.55 19.53
N GLN A 67 17.28 -15.68 20.52
CA GLN A 67 17.27 -16.12 21.91
C GLN A 67 15.87 -16.66 22.23
N VAL A 68 15.81 -17.86 22.81
CA VAL A 68 14.55 -18.45 23.26
C VAL A 68 14.10 -17.71 24.53
N PRO A 69 12.96 -16.99 24.51
CA PRO A 69 12.53 -16.21 25.67
C PRO A 69 12.07 -17.11 26.81
N ALA A 70 12.26 -16.68 28.06
CA ALA A 70 11.58 -17.29 29.21
C ALA A 70 10.10 -16.82 29.23
N GLY A 71 9.14 -17.74 29.13
CA GLY A 71 7.70 -17.41 29.18
C GLY A 71 6.84 -18.29 28.27
N VAL A 72 5.70 -17.76 27.83
CA VAL A 72 4.80 -18.40 26.85
C VAL A 72 4.26 -17.34 25.89
N GLY A 73 4.15 -17.67 24.60
CA GLY A 73 3.41 -16.85 23.62
C GLY A 73 4.14 -15.64 23.03
N ASN A 74 5.45 -15.50 23.22
CA ASN A 74 6.19 -14.34 22.70
C ASN A 74 6.45 -14.41 21.18
N ASN A 75 6.49 -13.24 20.55
CA ASN A 75 6.90 -13.07 19.16
C ASN A 75 8.35 -12.55 19.14
N VAL A 76 9.28 -13.39 18.68
CA VAL A 76 10.71 -13.09 18.66
C VAL A 76 11.04 -12.46 17.32
N ILE A 77 11.13 -11.14 17.34
CA ILE A 77 11.36 -10.31 16.16
C ILE A 77 12.76 -9.73 16.25
N ASN A 78 13.65 -10.12 15.34
CA ASN A 78 14.85 -9.34 15.09
C ASN A 78 14.49 -8.21 14.11
N SER A 79 14.61 -6.97 14.57
CA SER A 79 14.23 -5.79 13.79
C SER A 79 15.03 -5.64 12.48
N ASN A 80 16.22 -6.24 12.39
CA ASN A 80 17.05 -6.25 11.19
C ASN A 80 16.53 -7.22 10.13
N HIS A 81 15.79 -8.28 10.48
CA HIS A 81 15.26 -9.23 9.50
C HIS A 81 14.12 -8.65 8.64
N ARG A 82 13.45 -7.60 9.12
CA ARG A 82 12.37 -6.92 8.38
C ARG A 82 12.87 -5.86 7.40
N ARG A 83 14.14 -5.44 7.46
CA ARG A 83 14.66 -4.29 6.70
C ARG A 83 15.86 -4.71 5.88
N ASP A 84 15.88 -4.34 4.61
CA ASP A 84 17.11 -4.38 3.82
C ASP A 84 18.04 -3.23 4.24
N THR A 85 18.88 -3.45 5.25
CA THR A 85 19.84 -2.46 5.75
C THR A 85 21.03 -2.22 4.81
N SER A 86 21.08 -2.87 3.64
CA SER A 86 22.17 -2.72 2.67
C SER A 86 22.37 -1.25 2.24
N ILE A 87 21.28 -0.52 2.04
CA ILE A 87 21.31 0.91 1.70
C ILE A 87 21.14 1.73 2.98
N LYS A 88 22.10 2.62 3.27
CA LYS A 88 21.96 3.58 4.38
C LYS A 88 20.82 4.54 4.07
N LEU A 89 20.03 4.90 5.09
CA LEU A 89 18.87 5.80 4.88
C LEU A 89 19.30 7.14 4.24
N ASP A 90 20.49 7.64 4.58
CA ASP A 90 21.03 8.87 4.02
C ASP A 90 21.42 8.74 2.54
N GLN A 91 21.86 7.56 2.12
CA GLN A 91 22.09 7.28 0.69
C GLN A 91 20.78 7.24 -0.07
N LEU A 92 19.71 6.68 0.52
CA LEU A 92 18.38 6.68 -0.09
C LEU A 92 17.82 8.11 -0.23
N ARG A 93 17.97 8.95 0.80
CA ARG A 93 17.60 10.37 0.73
C ARG A 93 18.36 11.08 -0.39
N SER A 94 19.67 10.85 -0.49
CA SER A 94 20.51 11.46 -1.52
C SER A 94 20.03 11.03 -2.90
N ARG A 95 19.87 9.72 -3.14
CA ARG A 95 19.39 9.20 -4.43
C ARG A 95 18.02 9.75 -4.85
N VAL A 96 17.09 9.91 -3.92
CA VAL A 96 15.80 10.55 -4.19
C VAL A 96 15.99 12.01 -4.59
N LYS A 97 16.81 12.77 -3.85
CA LYS A 97 17.08 14.18 -4.17
C LYS A 97 17.77 14.32 -5.53
N ASP A 98 18.73 13.44 -5.82
CA ASP A 98 19.48 13.41 -7.07
C ASP A 98 18.55 13.13 -8.25
N PHE A 99 17.59 12.21 -8.12
CA PHE A 99 16.60 11.90 -9.16
C PHE A 99 15.79 13.14 -9.58
N PHE A 100 15.46 14.00 -8.62
CA PHE A 100 14.71 15.24 -8.84
C PHE A 100 15.61 16.48 -8.95
N MET A 101 16.90 16.31 -9.27
CA MET A 101 17.86 17.40 -9.49
C MET A 101 17.91 18.42 -8.33
N HIS A 102 17.72 17.96 -7.09
CA HIS A 102 17.66 18.81 -5.89
C HIS A 102 16.63 19.96 -5.97
N SER A 103 15.52 19.77 -6.70
CA SER A 103 14.42 20.73 -6.72
C SER A 103 13.94 21.08 -5.30
N SER A 104 13.53 22.34 -5.09
CA SER A 104 12.99 22.79 -3.79
C SER A 104 11.78 21.97 -3.36
N ALA A 105 10.98 21.50 -4.33
CA ALA A 105 9.84 20.64 -4.09
C ALA A 105 10.25 19.31 -3.43
N ILE A 106 11.31 18.65 -3.90
CA ILE A 106 11.74 17.36 -3.33
C ILE A 106 12.36 17.54 -1.95
N LEU A 107 13.08 18.64 -1.72
CA LEU A 107 13.67 18.94 -0.41
C LEU A 107 12.58 19.13 0.65
N CYS A 108 11.55 19.91 0.32
CA CYS A 108 10.38 20.09 1.17
C CYS A 108 9.63 18.77 1.41
N PHE A 109 9.42 17.99 0.34
CA PHE A 109 8.69 16.72 0.42
C PHE A 109 9.40 15.70 1.32
N VAL A 110 10.72 15.56 1.19
CA VAL A 110 11.53 14.63 2.01
C VAL A 110 11.53 15.07 3.47
N ASP A 111 11.71 16.35 3.76
CA ASP A 111 11.68 16.86 5.15
C ASP A 111 10.31 16.65 5.81
N ARG A 112 9.22 16.89 5.07
CA ARG A 112 7.86 16.61 5.53
C ARG A 112 7.62 15.12 5.78
N ILE A 113 8.16 14.22 4.97
CA ILE A 113 8.10 12.78 5.21
C ILE A 113 8.88 12.40 6.48
N ASP A 114 10.07 12.95 6.66
CA ASP A 114 10.92 12.71 7.84
C ASP A 114 10.18 13.09 9.13
N GLN A 115 9.46 14.22 9.12
CA GLN A 115 8.67 14.71 10.25
C GLN A 115 7.37 13.91 10.47
N ARG A 116 6.62 13.64 9.40
CA ARG A 116 5.28 13.02 9.48
C ARG A 116 5.33 11.51 9.69
N TYR A 117 6.33 10.84 9.10
CA TYR A 117 6.43 9.38 9.08
C TYR A 117 7.83 8.89 9.47
N PRO A 118 8.38 9.24 10.65
CA PRO A 118 9.76 8.91 11.03
C PRO A 118 10.04 7.39 11.03
N ARG A 119 9.03 6.57 11.36
CA ARG A 119 9.13 5.11 11.31
C ARG A 119 9.12 4.54 9.89
N TYR A 120 8.48 5.23 8.93
CA TYR A 120 8.21 4.73 7.59
C TYR A 120 8.92 5.50 6.49
N VAL A 121 9.86 6.40 6.82
CA VAL A 121 10.63 7.20 5.87
C VAL A 121 11.20 6.34 4.74
N ARG A 122 11.85 5.23 5.10
CA ARG A 122 12.43 4.33 4.11
C ARG A 122 11.40 3.82 3.12
N ASP A 123 10.29 3.27 3.61
CA ASP A 123 9.24 2.69 2.76
C ASP A 123 8.64 3.76 1.85
N GLN A 124 8.41 4.97 2.39
CA GLN A 124 7.90 6.11 1.64
C GLN A 124 8.89 6.54 0.54
N LEU A 125 10.18 6.69 0.86
CA LEU A 125 11.21 7.10 -0.10
C LEU A 125 11.49 6.03 -1.15
N CYS A 126 11.55 4.75 -0.77
CA CYS A 126 11.70 3.63 -1.70
C CYS A 126 10.52 3.58 -2.67
N THR A 127 9.30 3.72 -2.17
CA THR A 127 8.09 3.71 -3.00
C THR A 127 8.07 4.92 -3.95
N LEU A 128 8.40 6.11 -3.44
CA LEU A 128 8.50 7.33 -4.23
C LEU A 128 9.51 7.16 -5.38
N LEU A 129 10.72 6.67 -5.07
CA LEU A 129 11.77 6.47 -6.07
C LEU A 129 11.36 5.45 -7.13
N ALA A 130 10.79 4.31 -6.75
CA ALA A 130 10.32 3.29 -7.68
C ALA A 130 9.21 3.82 -8.61
N LEU A 131 8.27 4.59 -8.06
CA LEU A 131 7.25 5.28 -8.87
C LEU A 131 7.89 6.31 -9.80
N ALA A 132 8.86 7.08 -9.33
CA ALA A 132 9.50 8.09 -10.15
C ALA A 132 10.29 7.47 -11.32
N GLU A 133 11.01 6.38 -11.06
CA GLU A 133 11.75 5.59 -12.06
C GLU A 133 10.80 4.95 -13.09
N SER A 134 9.63 4.45 -12.67
CA SER A 134 8.66 3.80 -13.58
C SER A 134 7.86 4.76 -14.46
N TYR A 135 7.46 5.92 -13.94
CA TYR A 135 6.67 6.90 -14.69
C TYR A 135 7.53 7.96 -15.42
N GLY A 136 8.82 8.01 -15.11
CA GLY A 136 9.80 8.92 -15.70
C GLY A 136 9.87 10.29 -15.02
N ALA A 137 11.00 10.97 -15.20
CA ALA A 137 11.33 12.21 -14.48
C ALA A 137 10.30 13.35 -14.70
N ALA A 138 9.91 13.60 -15.96
CA ALA A 138 9.04 14.74 -16.29
C ALA A 138 7.60 14.61 -15.72
N ALA A 139 7.05 13.40 -15.69
CA ALA A 139 5.73 13.16 -15.09
C ALA A 139 5.81 13.25 -13.56
N SER A 140 6.89 12.71 -13.00
CA SER A 140 7.15 12.70 -11.56
C SER A 140 7.36 14.10 -10.99
N GLU A 141 8.07 14.97 -11.71
CA GLU A 141 8.29 16.36 -11.29
C GLU A 141 6.98 17.16 -11.23
N LYS A 142 6.11 17.00 -12.25
CA LYS A 142 4.78 17.63 -12.26
C LYS A 142 3.89 17.12 -11.11
N ALA A 143 3.93 15.81 -10.86
CA ALA A 143 3.18 15.21 -9.76
C ALA A 143 3.71 15.70 -8.41
N LEU A 144 5.03 15.82 -8.26
CA LEU A 144 5.67 16.30 -7.04
C LEU A 144 5.30 17.75 -6.74
N ASP A 145 5.35 18.62 -7.74
CA ASP A 145 4.95 20.02 -7.61
C ASP A 145 3.48 20.14 -7.19
N PHE A 146 2.60 19.30 -7.75
CA PHE A 146 1.21 19.22 -7.31
C PHE A 146 1.08 18.73 -5.87
N CYS A 147 1.84 17.71 -5.47
CA CYS A 147 1.83 17.22 -4.08
C CYS A 147 2.23 18.33 -3.10
N VAL A 148 3.28 19.09 -3.41
CA VAL A 148 3.75 20.18 -2.53
C VAL A 148 2.71 21.30 -2.45
N ARG A 149 2.11 21.69 -3.59
CA ARG A 149 1.06 22.72 -3.62
C ARG A 149 -0.20 22.36 -2.83
N ASN A 150 -0.53 21.07 -2.73
CA ASN A 150 -1.71 20.58 -2.01
C ASN A 150 -1.37 19.95 -0.65
N GLU A 151 -0.13 20.09 -0.18
CA GLU A 151 0.34 19.52 1.10
C GLU A 151 0.17 17.99 1.24
N LEU A 152 0.22 17.27 0.12
CA LEU A 152 0.07 15.81 0.04
C LEU A 152 1.41 15.11 0.24
N PHE A 153 1.84 14.97 1.48
CA PHE A 153 3.17 14.42 1.84
C PHE A 153 3.15 12.90 2.10
N SER A 154 2.74 12.11 1.12
CA SER A 154 2.73 10.63 1.17
C SER A 154 3.03 10.03 -0.19
N ALA A 155 3.79 8.93 -0.23
CA ALA A 155 4.07 8.19 -1.46
C ALA A 155 2.80 7.58 -2.08
N ASN A 156 1.79 7.26 -1.28
CA ASN A 156 0.51 6.78 -1.79
C ASN A 156 -0.26 7.87 -2.52
N ASP A 157 -0.26 9.10 -2.00
CA ASP A 157 -0.94 10.23 -2.66
C ASP A 157 -0.23 10.55 -3.98
N PHE A 158 1.10 10.55 -3.98
CA PHE A 158 1.92 10.67 -5.19
C PHE A 158 1.59 9.58 -6.22
N LYS A 159 1.44 8.33 -5.78
CA LYS A 159 1.00 7.22 -6.64
C LYS A 159 -0.37 7.49 -7.26
N SER A 160 -1.36 7.89 -6.45
CA SER A 160 -2.71 8.16 -6.93
C SER A 160 -2.73 9.30 -7.97
N LEU A 161 -1.86 10.30 -7.83
CA LEU A 161 -1.71 11.38 -8.81
C LEU A 161 -1.06 10.92 -10.11
N LEU A 162 -0.03 10.08 -10.04
CA LEU A 162 0.57 9.48 -11.23
C LEU A 162 -0.40 8.55 -11.97
N GLU A 163 -1.23 7.82 -11.23
CA GLU A 163 -2.28 6.98 -11.83
C GLU A 163 -3.38 7.82 -12.48
N SER A 164 -3.83 8.90 -11.85
CA SER A 164 -4.89 9.76 -12.39
C SER A 164 -4.44 10.49 -13.66
N THR A 165 -3.21 11.01 -13.68
CA THR A 165 -2.64 11.68 -14.86
C THR A 165 -2.47 10.73 -16.05
N ASN A 166 -2.19 9.45 -15.82
CA ASN A 166 -2.18 8.45 -16.88
C ASN A 166 -3.59 8.00 -17.31
N LYS A 167 -4.55 7.96 -16.38
CA LYS A 167 -5.95 7.66 -16.73
C LYS A 167 -6.57 8.72 -17.63
N VAL A 168 -6.18 10.00 -17.53
CA VAL A 168 -6.67 11.03 -18.47
C VAL A 168 -6.25 10.74 -19.92
N LYS A 169 -5.19 9.96 -20.15
CA LYS A 169 -4.82 9.49 -21.51
C LYS A 169 -5.62 8.26 -21.97
N LYS A 170 -6.25 7.53 -21.05
CA LYS A 170 -7.28 6.54 -21.38
C LYS A 170 -8.62 7.25 -21.29
N THR A 171 -9.08 7.78 -22.42
CA THR A 171 -10.49 8.13 -22.62
C THR A 171 -11.34 7.08 -21.89
N PRO A 172 -12.28 7.46 -21.01
CA PRO A 172 -13.12 6.47 -20.35
C PRO A 172 -13.81 5.70 -21.48
N GLU A 173 -13.38 4.46 -21.72
CA GLU A 173 -14.15 3.52 -22.50
C GLU A 173 -15.50 3.51 -21.80
N LYS A 174 -16.54 4.05 -22.46
CA LYS A 174 -17.93 4.00 -21.97
C LYS A 174 -18.12 2.57 -21.51
N ALA A 175 -18.29 2.37 -20.20
CA ALA A 175 -18.49 1.04 -19.67
C ALA A 175 -19.72 0.46 -20.38
N THR A 176 -19.51 -0.56 -21.22
CA THR A 176 -20.59 -1.22 -21.96
C THR A 176 -21.38 -2.04 -20.96
N PHE A 177 -22.33 -1.40 -20.28
CA PHE A 177 -23.29 -2.10 -19.44
C PHE A 177 -24.21 -2.89 -20.37
N LYS A 178 -24.15 -4.23 -20.30
CA LYS A 178 -25.15 -5.08 -20.95
C LYS A 178 -26.41 -5.03 -20.08
N PRO A 179 -27.51 -4.41 -20.52
CA PRO A 179 -28.72 -4.41 -19.73
C PRO A 179 -29.24 -5.84 -19.58
N LEU A 180 -29.64 -6.21 -18.37
CA LEU A 180 -30.29 -7.49 -18.09
C LEU A 180 -31.73 -7.38 -18.60
N GLY A 181 -32.04 -8.01 -19.74
CA GLY A 181 -33.37 -7.97 -20.33
C GLY A 181 -33.40 -8.42 -21.80
N GLY A 182 -34.61 -8.50 -22.36
CA GLY A 182 -34.81 -8.84 -23.77
C GLY A 182 -34.47 -7.69 -24.72
N THR A 183 -34.82 -7.85 -26.00
CA THR A 183 -34.54 -6.88 -27.07
C THR A 183 -35.10 -5.48 -26.78
N GLN A 184 -36.29 -5.39 -26.20
CA GLN A 184 -36.93 -4.11 -25.85
C GLN A 184 -36.14 -3.32 -24.79
N THR A 185 -35.54 -4.01 -23.82
CA THR A 185 -34.74 -3.40 -22.75
C THR A 185 -33.40 -2.88 -23.27
N GLN A 186 -32.79 -3.58 -24.23
CA GLN A 186 -31.59 -3.11 -24.92
C GLN A 186 -31.84 -1.86 -25.75
N LEU A 187 -32.99 -1.77 -26.44
CA LEU A 187 -33.37 -0.58 -27.19
C LEU A 187 -33.57 0.64 -26.29
N LEU A 188 -34.24 0.47 -25.14
CA LEU A 188 -34.47 1.57 -24.18
C LEU A 188 -33.16 2.05 -23.53
N ALA A 189 -32.27 1.14 -23.15
CA ALA A 189 -30.99 1.49 -22.51
C ALA A 189 -30.03 2.26 -23.44
N ASN A 190 -30.15 2.05 -24.75
CA ASN A 190 -29.33 2.72 -25.76
C ASN A 190 -29.97 4.01 -26.32
N MET A 191 -31.17 4.37 -25.86
CA MET A 191 -31.85 5.58 -26.27
C MET A 191 -31.24 6.78 -25.54
N GLU A 192 -30.68 7.74 -26.29
CA GLU A 192 -30.25 9.02 -25.71
C GLU A 192 -31.47 9.94 -25.57
N PRO A 193 -31.82 10.41 -24.35
CA PRO A 193 -32.95 11.31 -24.17
C PRO A 193 -32.65 12.67 -24.78
N ASP A 194 -33.67 13.30 -25.36
CA ASP A 194 -33.57 14.67 -25.82
C ASP A 194 -33.22 15.59 -24.64
N LYS A 195 -32.24 16.45 -24.86
CA LYS A 195 -31.78 17.42 -23.86
C LYS A 195 -32.51 18.74 -24.10
N SER A 196 -33.37 19.14 -23.17
CA SER A 196 -33.93 20.50 -23.17
C SER A 196 -32.82 21.54 -23.01
N ARG A 197 -33.02 22.70 -23.64
CA ARG A 197 -32.10 23.83 -23.49
C ARG A 197 -32.29 24.43 -22.09
N ILE A 198 -31.19 24.71 -21.39
CA ILE A 198 -31.24 25.25 -20.02
C ILE A 198 -32.10 26.53 -19.90
N SER A 199 -32.15 27.33 -20.97
CA SER A 199 -32.96 28.54 -21.10
C SER A 199 -34.46 28.31 -20.89
N GLU A 200 -34.95 27.11 -21.19
CA GLU A 200 -36.37 26.76 -21.03
C GLU A 200 -36.76 26.68 -19.55
N TYR A 201 -35.87 26.17 -18.70
CA TYR A 201 -36.07 26.15 -17.25
C TYR A 201 -35.92 27.53 -16.60
N GLU A 202 -34.99 28.35 -17.09
CA GLU A 202 -34.82 29.73 -16.60
C GLU A 202 -36.11 30.55 -16.78
N LEU A 203 -36.81 30.38 -17.90
CA LEU A 203 -38.09 31.04 -18.15
C LEU A 203 -39.17 30.62 -17.15
N ILE A 204 -39.28 29.32 -16.86
CA ILE A 204 -40.28 28.78 -15.93
C ILE A 204 -40.03 29.28 -14.50
N PHE A 205 -38.77 29.29 -14.07
CA PHE A 205 -38.40 29.78 -12.74
C PHE A 205 -38.57 31.28 -12.60
N ASN A 206 -38.21 32.06 -13.63
CA ASN A 206 -38.32 33.51 -13.58
C ASN A 206 -39.76 34.01 -13.73
N GLN A 207 -40.63 33.29 -14.46
CA GLN A 207 -42.05 33.61 -14.55
C GLN A 207 -42.80 33.41 -13.22
N ASN A 208 -42.43 32.40 -12.43
CA ASN A 208 -43.07 32.12 -11.13
C ASN A 208 -42.71 33.11 -10.01
N ILE A 209 -41.67 33.91 -10.18
CA ILE A 209 -41.27 34.94 -9.19
C ILE A 209 -42.20 36.16 -9.25
N SER A 210 -42.87 36.40 -10.39
CA SER A 210 -43.73 37.59 -10.58
C SER A 210 -45.14 37.47 -9.98
N SER A 211 -45.56 36.28 -9.52
CA SER A 211 -46.97 36.01 -9.15
C SER A 211 -47.19 35.80 -7.65
N HIS A 212 -46.17 35.90 -6.81
CA HIS A 212 -46.33 35.82 -5.35
C HIS A 212 -46.43 37.23 -4.75
N GLU A 213 -47.66 37.72 -4.58
CA GLU A 213 -47.90 38.78 -3.60
C GLU A 213 -47.56 38.24 -2.19
N PRO A 214 -46.81 38.98 -1.37
CA PRO A 214 -46.54 38.58 0.00
C PRO A 214 -47.84 38.62 0.80
N VAL A 215 -48.25 37.47 1.34
CA VAL A 215 -49.35 37.39 2.31
C VAL A 215 -48.91 38.10 3.58
N HIS A 216 -49.34 39.36 3.76
CA HIS A 216 -49.17 40.06 5.03
C HIS A 216 -50.03 39.38 6.09
N THR A 217 -49.39 38.66 7.01
CA THR A 217 -50.05 38.25 8.25
C THR A 217 -49.89 39.40 9.24
N THR A 218 -50.99 40.07 9.57
CA THR A 218 -51.05 41.03 10.69
C THR A 218 -51.19 40.24 12.00
N ASN A 219 -50.37 40.58 12.99
CA ASN A 219 -50.47 40.10 14.38
C ASN A 219 -51.85 40.37 15.00
#